data_AF-A0A484ZKT9-F1
#
_entry.id   AF-A0A484ZKT9-F1
#
_cell.length_a   1.000
_cell.length_b   1.000
_cell.length_c   1.000
_cell.angle_alpha   90.00
_cell.angle_beta   90.00
_cell.angle_gamma   90.00
#
_symmetry.space_group_name_H-M   'P 1'
#
loop_
_entity.id
_entity.type
_entity.pdbx_description
1 polymer ?
#
loop_
_entity_poly.entity_id
_entity_poly.type
_entity_poly.pdbx_seq_one_letter_code
_entity_poly.pdbx_strand_id
1 'polypeptide(L)'
;MVGGDEVRVLNGQTYISSAQGSLGLSLRAFKPIFDDKHQQVGAVVVGIMSSSIDQAVARVNQPIMSALTLALLIGIVLAVILANSIKKILFGLEPVAIARLLGERNAILESVREGIIAIDRESRLTVVNSEAKRI
;
A
#
# COMPACT_ATOMS: atom_id res chain seq x y z
N MET A 1 -46.31 7.83 12.81
CA MET A 1 -45.02 8.07 12.11
C MET A 1 -44.28 6.75 12.00
N VAL A 2 -43.50 6.53 10.95
CA VAL A 2 -42.67 5.31 10.80
C VAL A 2 -41.25 5.66 11.27
N GLY A 3 -40.77 5.04 12.34
CA GLY A 3 -39.46 5.32 12.93
C GLY A 3 -39.42 5.17 14.46
N GLY A 4 -40.51 5.57 15.15
CA GLY A 4 -40.74 5.34 16.59
C GLY A 4 -39.74 6.01 17.54
N ASP A 5 -38.89 6.89 17.03
CA ASP A 5 -37.78 7.49 17.74
C ASP A 5 -38.04 8.94 18.14
N GLU A 6 -39.23 9.49 17.91
CA GLU A 6 -39.66 10.86 18.22
C GLU A 6 -39.89 11.13 19.72
N VAL A 7 -39.97 10.10 20.56
CA VAL A 7 -40.39 10.23 21.97
C VAL A 7 -39.49 11.19 22.77
N ARG A 8 -38.19 11.18 22.50
CA ARG A 8 -37.24 12.05 23.21
C ARG A 8 -37.41 13.52 22.84
N VAL A 9 -37.79 13.83 21.59
CA VAL A 9 -37.91 15.23 21.16
C VAL A 9 -39.16 15.88 21.73
N LEU A 10 -40.22 15.09 21.93
CA LEU A 10 -41.44 15.53 22.60
C LEU A 10 -41.25 15.80 24.10
N ASN A 11 -40.13 15.35 24.67
CA ASN A 11 -39.68 15.66 26.04
C ASN A 11 -38.65 16.81 26.06
N GLY A 12 -38.59 17.63 25.01
CA GLY A 12 -37.67 18.77 24.92
C GLY A 12 -36.20 18.42 24.65
N GLN A 13 -35.88 17.19 24.24
CA GLN A 13 -34.48 16.79 24.00
C GLN A 13 -34.07 16.93 22.54
N THR A 14 -32.87 17.46 22.30
CA THR A 14 -32.22 17.47 20.99
C THR A 14 -31.31 16.25 20.86
N TYR A 15 -31.46 15.45 19.80
CA TYR A 15 -30.63 14.27 19.58
C TYR A 15 -30.62 13.89 18.09
N ILE A 16 -29.67 13.01 17.78
CA ILE A 16 -29.54 12.38 16.47
C ILE A 16 -29.89 10.90 16.63
N SER A 17 -30.59 10.36 15.66
CA SER A 17 -31.04 8.97 15.63
C SER A 17 -30.87 8.39 14.23
N SER A 18 -30.50 7.11 14.16
CA SER A 18 -30.48 6.35 12.92
C SER A 18 -31.60 5.32 13.01
N ALA A 19 -32.59 5.41 12.12
CA ALA A 19 -33.65 4.41 12.08
C ALA A 19 -34.34 4.35 10.72
N GLN A 20 -35.07 3.26 10.52
CA GLN A 20 -35.80 2.95 9.30
C GLN A 20 -37.07 3.80 9.20
N GLY A 21 -37.09 4.74 8.27
CA GLY A 21 -38.27 5.52 7.92
C GLY A 21 -39.04 4.92 6.74
N SER A 22 -40.09 5.61 6.30
CA SER A 22 -40.87 5.23 5.10
C SER A 22 -40.06 5.25 3.80
N LEU A 23 -38.93 5.97 3.78
CA LEU A 23 -38.02 6.11 2.64
C LEU A 23 -36.70 5.32 2.82
N GLY A 24 -36.63 4.43 3.82
CA GLY A 24 -35.45 3.61 4.11
C GLY A 24 -34.61 4.10 5.30
N LEU A 25 -33.38 3.60 5.41
CA LEU A 25 -32.47 3.97 6.50
C LEU A 25 -32.03 5.43 6.35
N SER A 26 -32.23 6.21 7.41
CA SER A 26 -31.90 7.63 7.41
C SER A 26 -31.28 8.06 8.74
N LEU A 27 -30.31 8.96 8.66
CA LEU A 27 -29.81 9.69 9.82
C LEU A 27 -30.71 10.90 10.03
N ARG A 28 -31.31 10.99 11.20
CA ARG A 28 -32.33 11.99 11.54
C ARG A 28 -31.90 12.81 12.74
N ALA A 29 -31.98 14.13 12.62
CA ALA A 29 -31.76 15.05 13.72
C ALA A 29 -33.10 15.64 14.17
N PHE A 30 -33.34 15.58 15.48
CA PHE A 30 -34.57 16.03 16.11
C PHE A 30 -34.28 17.24 16.99
N LYS A 31 -35.09 18.29 16.86
CA LYS A 31 -35.00 19.49 17.71
C LYS A 31 -36.40 19.95 18.15
N PRO A 32 -36.63 20.18 19.45
CA PRO A 32 -37.89 20.72 19.94
C PRO A 32 -38.05 22.20 19.55
N ILE A 33 -39.30 22.64 19.43
CA ILE A 33 -39.67 24.03 19.17
C ILE A 33 -40.43 24.55 20.37
N PHE A 34 -40.00 25.69 20.91
CA PHE A 34 -40.63 26.37 22.05
C PHE A 34 -41.22 27.71 21.62
N ASP A 35 -42.30 28.14 22.28
CA ASP A 35 -42.85 29.49 22.13
C ASP A 35 -42.13 30.51 23.03
N ASP A 36 -42.56 31.78 22.97
CA ASP A 36 -42.00 32.88 23.78
C ASP A 36 -42.18 32.66 25.29
N LYS A 37 -43.12 31.81 25.70
CA LYS A 37 -43.38 31.42 27.10
C LYS A 37 -42.60 30.17 27.51
N HIS A 38 -41.65 29.71 26.69
CA HIS A 38 -40.86 28.49 26.87
C HIS A 38 -41.70 27.21 26.95
N GLN A 39 -42.91 27.22 26.40
CA GLN A 39 -43.74 26.02 26.27
C GLN A 39 -43.39 25.32 24.96
N GLN A 40 -43.20 24.00 25.02
CA GLN A 40 -42.92 23.24 23.82
C GLN A 40 -44.18 23.18 22.94
N VAL A 41 -44.09 23.73 21.74
CA VAL A 41 -45.20 23.78 20.77
C VAL A 41 -45.04 22.78 19.63
N GLY A 42 -43.87 22.14 19.51
CA GLY A 42 -43.64 21.11 18.51
C GLY A 42 -42.23 20.56 18.47
N ALA A 43 -41.90 19.90 17.36
CA ALA A 43 -40.57 19.39 17.05
C ALA A 43 -40.33 19.44 15.54
N VAL A 44 -39.09 19.71 15.15
CA VAL A 44 -38.62 19.60 13.77
C VAL A 44 -37.70 18.39 13.63
N VAL A 45 -37.84 17.68 12.51
CA VAL A 45 -37.02 16.53 12.16
C VAL A 45 -36.45 16.75 10.77
N VAL A 46 -35.13 16.65 10.64
CA VAL A 46 -34.45 16.66 9.35
C VAL A 46 -33.74 15.33 9.17
N GLY A 47 -33.96 14.69 8.02
CA GLY A 47 -33.41 13.38 7.71
C GLY A 47 -32.58 13.40 6.44
N ILE A 48 -31.38 12.82 6.49
CA ILE A 48 -30.60 12.50 5.30
C ILE A 48 -30.64 10.98 5.08
N MET A 49 -30.98 10.55 3.86
CA MET A 49 -30.99 9.12 3.52
C MET A 49 -29.57 8.59 3.52
N SER A 50 -29.33 7.45 4.17
CA SER A 50 -28.02 6.80 4.16
C SER A 50 -27.57 6.43 2.75
N SER A 51 -28.49 6.11 1.84
CA SER A 51 -28.19 5.85 0.43
C SER A 51 -27.52 7.03 -0.28
N SER A 52 -27.82 8.27 0.12
CA SER A 52 -27.17 9.47 -0.43
C SER A 52 -25.73 9.63 0.10
N ILE A 53 -25.49 9.18 1.34
CA ILE A 53 -24.15 9.12 1.94
C ILE A 53 -23.33 8.03 1.26
N ASP A 54 -23.89 6.83 1.09
CA ASP A 54 -23.21 5.70 0.44
C ASP A 54 -22.84 6.01 -1.01
N GLN A 55 -23.71 6.71 -1.76
CA GLN A 55 -23.38 7.13 -3.13
C GLN A 55 -22.29 8.21 -3.18
N ALA A 56 -22.20 9.09 -2.17
CA ALA A 56 -21.11 10.06 -2.07
C ALA A 56 -19.79 9.36 -1.71
N VAL A 57 -19.81 8.41 -0.77
CA VAL A 57 -18.65 7.63 -0.33
C VAL A 57 -18.17 6.67 -1.44
N ALA A 58 -19.08 6.00 -2.14
CA ALA A 58 -18.74 5.07 -3.22
C ALA A 58 -18.05 5.77 -4.40
N ARG A 59 -18.45 7.02 -4.72
CA ARG A 59 -17.80 7.83 -5.76
C ARG A 59 -16.35 8.16 -5.45
N VAL A 60 -15.98 8.27 -4.17
CA VAL A 60 -14.59 8.52 -3.74
C VAL A 60 -13.81 7.22 -3.60
N ASN A 61 -14.43 6.15 -3.11
CA ASN A 61 -13.74 4.89 -2.85
C ASN A 61 -13.41 4.08 -4.11
N GLN A 62 -14.22 4.14 -5.17
CA GLN A 62 -13.94 3.42 -6.42
C GLN A 62 -12.59 3.79 -7.07
N PRO A 63 -12.25 5.08 -7.31
CA PRO A 63 -10.97 5.43 -7.92
C PRO A 63 -9.77 5.11 -7.02
N ILE A 64 -9.93 5.14 -5.70
CA ILE A 64 -8.86 4.77 -4.76
C ILE A 64 -8.57 3.27 -4.85
N MET A 65 -9.60 2.43 -4.87
CA MET A 65 -9.45 0.98 -5.00
C MET A 65 -8.80 0.58 -6.33
N SER A 66 -9.18 1.23 -7.43
CA SER A 66 -8.57 0.97 -8.73
C SER A 66 -7.10 1.42 -8.77
N ALA A 67 -6.78 2.59 -8.22
CA ALA A 67 -5.40 3.07 -8.12
C ALA A 67 -4.51 2.14 -7.28
N LEU A 68 -5.00 1.68 -6.12
CA LEU A 68 -4.25 0.74 -5.27
C LEU A 68 -4.01 -0.59 -5.96
N THR A 69 -5.02 -1.12 -6.64
CA THR A 69 -4.90 -2.39 -7.38
C THR A 69 -3.90 -2.25 -8.52
N LEU A 70 -3.95 -1.16 -9.28
CA LEU A 70 -3.01 -0.89 -10.36
C LEU A 70 -1.58 -0.71 -9.84
N ALA A 71 -1.40 0.07 -8.77
CA ALA A 71 -0.09 0.28 -8.15
C ALA A 71 0.51 -1.05 -7.64
N LEU A 72 -0.31 -1.89 -7.01
CA LEU A 72 0.12 -3.21 -6.54
C LEU A 72 0.56 -4.11 -7.70
N LEU A 73 -0.22 -4.17 -8.79
CA LEU A 73 0.12 -4.96 -9.98
C LEU A 73 1.44 -4.48 -10.60
N ILE A 74 1.61 -3.17 -10.76
CA ILE A 74 2.84 -2.58 -11.30
C ILE A 74 4.04 -2.93 -10.39
N GLY A 75 3.88 -2.80 -9.07
CA GLY A 75 4.93 -3.14 -8.11
C GLY A 75 5.37 -4.60 -8.21
N ILE A 76 4.41 -5.54 -8.31
CA ILE A 76 4.70 -6.96 -8.49
C ILE A 76 5.44 -7.23 -9.81
N VAL A 77 4.96 -6.66 -10.92
CA VAL A 77 5.59 -6.83 -12.24
C VAL A 77 7.03 -6.31 -12.23
N LEU A 78 7.26 -5.12 -11.69
CA LEU A 78 8.60 -4.53 -11.58
C LEU A 78 9.51 -5.37 -10.69
N ALA A 79 9.02 -5.84 -9.54
CA ALA A 79 9.79 -6.69 -8.64
C ALA A 79 10.22 -8.01 -9.32
N VAL A 80 9.32 -8.65 -10.06
CA VAL A 80 9.63 -9.89 -10.80
C VAL A 80 10.64 -9.62 -11.92
N ILE A 81 10.48 -8.53 -12.68
CA ILE A 81 11.43 -8.15 -13.73
C ILE A 81 12.83 -7.91 -13.12
N LEU A 82 12.90 -7.19 -12.01
CA LEU A 82 14.16 -6.91 -11.30
C LEU A 82 14.81 -8.19 -10.80
N ALA A 83 14.05 -9.07 -10.12
CA ALA A 83 14.55 -10.33 -9.61
C ALA A 83 15.12 -11.22 -10.73
N ASN A 84 14.39 -11.32 -11.85
CA ASN A 84 14.84 -12.09 -13.02
C ASN A 84 16.06 -11.46 -13.68
N SER A 85 16.12 -10.12 -13.75
CA SER A 85 17.28 -9.40 -14.29
C SER A 85 18.52 -9.64 -13.45
N ILE A 86 18.41 -9.55 -12.12
CA ILE A 86 19.50 -9.84 -11.19
C ILE A 86 19.95 -11.30 -11.34
N LYS A 87 19.00 -12.24 -11.36
CA LYS A 87 19.33 -13.66 -11.56
C LYS A 87 20.09 -13.89 -12.87
N LYS A 88 19.71 -13.20 -13.95
CA LYS A 88 20.41 -13.28 -15.24
C LYS A 88 21.80 -12.67 -15.19
N ILE A 89 21.98 -11.52 -14.52
CA ILE A 89 23.29 -10.88 -14.30
C ILE A 89 24.23 -11.79 -13.50
N LEU A 90 23.67 -12.49 -12.51
CA LEU A 90 24.39 -13.48 -11.70
C LEU A 90 24.59 -14.82 -12.44
N PHE A 91 24.32 -14.89 -13.75
CA PHE A 91 24.41 -16.12 -14.56
C PHE A 91 23.58 -17.29 -14.01
N GLY A 92 22.51 -16.99 -13.28
CA GLY A 92 21.68 -17.98 -12.58
C GLY A 92 22.32 -18.57 -11.32
N LEU A 93 23.52 -18.11 -10.94
CA LEU A 93 24.24 -18.57 -9.77
C LEU A 93 23.74 -17.84 -8.51
N GLU A 94 23.73 -18.58 -7.41
CA GLU A 94 23.58 -17.97 -6.09
C GLU A 94 24.88 -17.25 -5.67
N PRO A 95 24.79 -16.19 -4.83
CA PRO A 95 25.97 -15.44 -4.40
C PRO A 95 27.08 -16.30 -3.79
N VAL A 96 26.72 -17.35 -3.05
CA VAL A 96 27.66 -18.30 -2.46
C VAL A 96 28.40 -19.11 -3.53
N ALA A 97 27.71 -19.50 -4.60
CA ALA A 97 28.32 -20.21 -5.72
C ALA A 97 29.32 -19.32 -6.47
N ILE A 98 28.99 -18.03 -6.65
CA ILE A 98 29.90 -17.04 -7.25
C ILE A 98 31.16 -16.87 -6.39
N ALA A 99 30.99 -16.71 -5.08
CA ALA A 99 32.11 -16.58 -4.15
C ALA A 99 33.03 -17.81 -4.20
N ARG A 100 32.44 -19.02 -4.27
CA ARG A 100 33.19 -20.27 -4.40
C ARG A 100 33.97 -20.35 -5.72
N LEU A 101 33.33 -20.05 -6.85
CA LEU A 101 33.99 -20.04 -8.17
C LEU A 101 35.15 -19.04 -8.23
N LEU A 102 34.96 -17.84 -7.67
CA LEU A 102 36.03 -16.84 -7.57
C LEU A 102 37.17 -17.31 -6.67
N GLY A 103 36.85 -17.95 -5.54
CA GLY A 103 37.84 -18.55 -4.64
C GLY A 103 38.65 -19.65 -5.31
N GLU A 104 37.99 -20.59 -6.01
CA GLU A 104 38.64 -21.68 -6.75
C GLU A 104 39.53 -21.13 -7.88
N ARG A 105 39.05 -20.15 -8.65
CA ARG A 105 39.86 -19.45 -9.67
C ARG A 105 41.12 -18.83 -9.07
N ASN A 106 41.00 -18.13 -7.95
CA ASN A 106 42.15 -17.50 -7.30
C ASN A 106 43.13 -18.53 -6.74
N ALA A 107 42.63 -19.61 -6.13
CA ALA A 107 43.47 -20.69 -5.64
C ALA A 107 44.26 -21.36 -6.78
N ILE A 108 43.63 -21.57 -7.93
CA ILE A 108 44.31 -22.10 -9.12
C ILE A 108 45.42 -21.14 -9.55
N LEU A 109 45.14 -19.84 -9.70
CA LEU A 109 46.14 -18.84 -10.11
C LEU A 109 47.33 -18.75 -9.15
N GLU A 110 47.08 -18.85 -7.84
CA GLU A 110 48.14 -18.85 -6.82
C GLU A 110 48.90 -20.18 -6.73
N SER A 111 48.34 -21.28 -7.23
CA SER A 111 49.01 -22.60 -7.23
C SER A 111 50.00 -22.79 -8.39
N VAL A 112 49.87 -22.00 -9.46
CA VAL A 112 50.74 -22.05 -10.64
C VAL A 112 52.12 -21.50 -10.28
N ARG A 113 53.18 -22.24 -10.62
CA ARG A 113 54.58 -21.88 -10.29
C ARG A 113 55.22 -20.93 -11.31
N GLU A 114 54.57 -20.72 -12.45
CA GLU A 114 54.91 -19.68 -13.39
C GLU A 114 54.29 -18.33 -12.99
N GLY A 115 55.00 -17.23 -13.28
CA GLY A 115 54.46 -15.89 -13.11
C GLY A 115 53.34 -15.62 -14.13
N ILE A 116 52.14 -15.28 -13.63
CA ILE A 116 50.98 -14.90 -14.45
C ILE A 116 50.72 -13.41 -14.29
N ILE A 117 50.68 -12.70 -15.43
CA ILE A 117 50.28 -11.30 -15.53
C ILE A 117 49.21 -11.19 -16.61
N ALA A 118 48.03 -10.67 -16.27
CA ALA A 118 46.96 -10.41 -17.24
C ALA A 118 46.64 -8.91 -17.29
N ILE A 119 46.37 -8.40 -18.50
CA ILE A 119 45.94 -7.02 -18.75
C ILE A 119 44.60 -7.00 -19.46
N ASP A 120 43.78 -5.97 -19.20
CA ASP A 120 42.55 -5.73 -19.96
C ASP A 120 42.83 -4.98 -21.29
N ARG A 121 41.76 -4.66 -22.01
CA ARG A 121 41.81 -3.93 -23.29
C ARG A 121 42.28 -2.49 -23.12
N GLU A 122 42.21 -1.96 -21.90
CA GLU A 122 42.65 -0.63 -21.52
C GLU A 122 44.08 -0.62 -20.94
N SER A 123 44.84 -1.72 -21.10
CA SER A 123 46.21 -1.90 -20.60
C SER A 123 46.33 -1.83 -19.08
N ARG A 124 45.26 -2.12 -18.33
CA ARG A 124 45.31 -2.20 -16.86
C ARG A 124 45.57 -3.63 -16.41
N LEU A 125 46.40 -3.78 -15.38
CA LEU A 125 46.63 -5.06 -14.72
C LEU A 125 45.34 -5.58 -14.08
N THR A 126 44.91 -6.77 -14.47
CA THR A 126 43.69 -7.42 -13.97
C THR A 126 43.98 -8.61 -13.07
N VAL A 127 45.11 -9.29 -13.26
CA VAL A 127 45.54 -10.44 -12.45
C VAL A 127 47.07 -10.44 -12.36
N VAL A 128 47.60 -10.65 -11.16
CA VAL A 128 49.01 -10.92 -10.89
C VAL A 128 49.10 -11.94 -9.77
N ASN A 129 49.66 -13.13 -10.03
CA ASN A 129 49.84 -14.16 -9.00
C ASN A 129 51.09 -13.89 -8.12
N SER A 130 51.22 -14.63 -7.02
CA SER A 130 52.38 -14.50 -6.12
C SER A 130 53.72 -14.74 -6.79
N GLU A 131 53.81 -15.71 -7.72
CA GLU A 131 55.06 -16.00 -8.45
C GLU A 131 55.50 -14.82 -9.32
N ALA A 132 54.57 -14.15 -10.03
CA ALA A 132 54.88 -12.96 -10.82
C ALA A 132 55.27 -11.75 -9.96
N LYS A 133 54.85 -11.68 -8.69
CA LYS A 133 55.30 -10.64 -7.75
C LYS A 133 56.69 -10.92 -7.18
N ARG A 134 57.13 -12.17 -7.19
CA ARG A 134 58.42 -12.60 -6.62
C ARG A 134 59.58 -12.42 -7.58
N ILE A 135 59.31 -12.49 -8.88
CA ILE A 135 60.28 -12.28 -9.98
C ILE A 135 60.41 -10.78 -10.23
#